data_AF-A0A2G9NMB0-F1
#
_entry.id   AF-A0A2G9NMB0-F1
#
_cell.length_a   1.000
_cell.length_b   1.000
_cell.length_c   1.000
_cell.angle_alpha   90.00
_cell.angle_beta   90.00
_cell.angle_gamma   90.00
#
_symmetry.space_group_name_H-M   'P 1'
#
loop_
_entity.id
_entity.type
_entity.pdbx_description
1 polymer ?
#
loop_
_entity_poly.entity_id
_entity_poly.type
_entity_poly.pdbx_seq_one_letter_code
_entity_poly.pdbx_strand_id
1 'polypeptide(L)'
;MYNQQVFTYFNSFKYQTCFLRKNLKLSGIDPYYSFNTKGKEETTDFRVPIARIEQERKEEARLLPGIVRTNESVFNVPKLGKSHLRSWQDHEVIMILKDGSRVYRFYPWESMLLLIEDYLYTDVSIYSYLKRLENDGEDVEKYKSIWFYF
;
A
#
# COMPACT_ATOMS: atom_id res chain seq x y z
N MET A 1 -12.24 13.37 -15.03
CA MET A 1 -10.99 13.84 -14.36
C MET A 1 -10.51 12.72 -13.46
N TYR A 2 -9.21 12.41 -13.44
CA TYR A 2 -8.67 11.29 -12.67
C TYR A 2 -7.96 11.75 -11.39
N ASN A 3 -8.09 10.99 -10.31
CA ASN A 3 -7.39 11.22 -9.05
C ASN A 3 -6.25 10.20 -8.84
N GLN A 4 -5.11 10.71 -8.36
CA GLN A 4 -3.98 9.91 -7.91
C GLN A 4 -3.72 10.23 -6.44
N GLN A 5 -4.14 9.34 -5.55
CA GLN A 5 -3.96 9.49 -4.10
C GLN A 5 -2.61 8.93 -3.68
N VAL A 6 -1.91 9.62 -2.78
CA VAL A 6 -0.79 9.06 -2.03
C VAL A 6 -1.34 8.54 -0.69
N PHE A 7 -1.12 7.26 -0.40
CA PHE A 7 -1.59 6.57 0.79
C PHE A 7 -0.60 6.77 1.93
N THR A 8 -0.94 7.69 2.82
CA THR A 8 -0.13 8.15 3.94
C THR A 8 -0.72 7.67 5.26
N TYR A 9 0.05 7.80 6.35
CA TYR A 9 -0.43 7.44 7.68
C TYR A 9 -1.82 8.04 7.98
N PHE A 10 -2.00 9.33 7.68
CA PHE A 10 -3.21 10.10 7.99
C PHE A 10 -4.45 9.74 7.16
N ASN A 11 -4.31 8.96 6.08
CA ASN A 11 -5.44 8.43 5.31
C ASN A 11 -5.48 6.89 5.32
N SER A 12 -4.66 6.28 6.18
CA SER A 12 -4.55 4.83 6.34
C SER A 12 -5.49 4.26 7.39
N PHE A 13 -6.24 5.08 8.13
CA PHE A 13 -7.22 4.55 9.07
C PHE A 13 -8.33 3.84 8.32
N LYS A 14 -8.89 2.81 8.95
CA LYS A 14 -9.81 1.86 8.34
C LYS A 14 -10.97 2.58 7.67
N TYR A 15 -11.17 2.30 6.38
CA TYR A 15 -12.23 2.84 5.52
C TYR A 15 -12.16 4.35 5.20
N GLN A 16 -11.17 5.11 5.68
CA GLN A 16 -11.06 6.53 5.33
C GLN A 16 -10.83 6.73 3.83
N THR A 17 -9.95 5.92 3.24
CA THR A 17 -9.69 5.97 1.79
C THR A 17 -10.88 5.47 0.97
N CYS A 18 -11.62 4.46 1.45
CA CYS A 18 -12.93 4.08 0.90
C CYS A 18 -13.91 5.27 0.88
N PHE A 19 -14.05 5.97 2.01
CA PHE A 19 -14.95 7.12 2.12
C PHE A 19 -14.55 8.25 1.16
N LEU A 20 -13.25 8.58 1.09
CA LEU A 20 -12.73 9.59 0.17
C LEU A 20 -13.08 9.25 -1.29
N ARG A 21 -12.83 8.00 -1.71
CA ARG A 21 -13.11 7.57 -3.09
C ARG A 21 -14.58 7.64 -3.45
N LYS A 22 -15.48 7.29 -2.52
CA LYS A 22 -16.93 7.45 -2.72
C LYS A 22 -17.30 8.91 -2.98
N ASN A 23 -16.77 9.84 -2.19
CA ASN A 23 -17.03 11.27 -2.36
C ASN A 23 -16.46 11.81 -3.68
N LEU A 24 -15.22 11.43 -4.03
CA LEU A 24 -14.62 11.79 -5.32
C LEU A 24 -15.50 11.38 -6.51
N LYS A 25 -15.98 10.13 -6.50
CA LYS A 25 -16.88 9.61 -7.54
C LYS A 25 -18.18 10.39 -7.64
N LEU A 26 -18.79 10.73 -6.49
CA LEU A 26 -20.00 11.57 -6.45
C LEU A 26 -19.77 12.98 -7.01
N SER A 27 -18.54 13.49 -6.90
CA SER A 27 -18.11 14.77 -7.48
C SER A 27 -17.65 14.67 -8.94
N GLY A 28 -17.80 13.52 -9.61
CA GLY A 28 -17.37 13.33 -11.01
C GLY A 28 -15.84 13.15 -11.19
N ILE A 29 -15.13 12.79 -10.12
CA ILE A 29 -13.69 12.50 -10.12
C ILE A 29 -13.49 11.00 -9.98
N ASP A 30 -12.83 10.37 -10.95
CA ASP A 30 -12.58 8.93 -10.91
C ASP A 30 -11.25 8.63 -10.21
N PRO A 31 -11.25 7.88 -9.09
CA PRO A 31 -10.03 7.37 -8.48
C PRO A 31 -9.30 6.42 -9.44
N TYR A 32 -8.02 6.69 -9.68
CA TYR A 32 -7.21 5.95 -10.66
C TYR A 32 -6.04 5.22 -10.02
N TYR A 33 -5.20 5.91 -9.24
CA TYR A 33 -4.10 5.28 -8.51
C TYR A 33 -4.14 5.59 -7.02
N SER A 34 -3.70 4.60 -6.24
CA SER A 34 -3.35 4.76 -4.82
C SER A 34 -1.89 4.35 -4.65
N PHE A 35 -1.01 5.35 -4.54
CA PHE A 35 0.42 5.13 -4.36
C PHE A 35 0.73 4.85 -2.89
N ASN A 36 1.39 3.75 -2.58
CA ASN A 36 2.01 3.61 -1.27
C ASN A 36 3.11 4.70 -1.12
N THR A 37 3.15 5.33 0.06
CA THR A 37 4.10 6.43 0.32
C THR A 37 5.51 5.89 0.43
N LYS A 38 6.29 6.13 -0.63
CA LYS A 38 7.73 6.02 -0.60
C LYS A 38 8.33 7.33 -0.13
N GLY A 39 9.26 7.26 0.82
CA GLY A 39 9.87 8.43 1.44
C GLY A 39 11.33 8.21 1.77
N LYS A 40 12.03 9.32 2.02
CA LYS A 40 13.31 9.30 2.72
C LYS A 40 13.04 9.22 4.23
N GLU A 41 14.09 9.19 5.04
CA GLU A 41 13.96 9.12 6.50
C GLU A 41 13.17 10.32 7.07
N GLU A 42 13.33 11.50 6.46
CA GLU A 42 12.66 12.75 6.85
C GLU A 42 11.14 12.72 6.65
N THR A 43 10.62 11.82 5.80
CA THR A 43 9.17 11.69 5.55
C THR A 43 8.58 10.41 6.13
N THR A 44 9.28 9.78 7.08
CA THR A 44 8.85 8.53 7.74
C THR A 44 7.48 8.64 8.39
N ASP A 45 7.12 9.81 8.92
CA ASP A 45 5.82 10.05 9.56
C ASP A 45 4.62 9.93 8.61
N PHE A 46 4.85 9.98 7.30
CA PHE A 46 3.80 9.78 6.30
C PHE A 46 3.76 8.34 5.77
N ARG A 47 4.79 7.54 6.02
CA ARG A 47 4.92 6.18 5.47
C ARG A 47 3.97 5.21 6.15
N VAL A 48 3.57 4.20 5.38
CA VAL A 48 2.64 3.16 5.80
C VAL A 48 3.12 1.84 5.22
N PRO A 49 3.07 0.72 5.97
CA PRO A 49 3.41 -0.59 5.41
C PRO A 49 2.59 -0.88 4.14
N ILE A 50 3.21 -1.46 3.12
CA ILE A 50 2.55 -1.96 1.90
C ILE A 50 1.40 -2.91 2.27
N ALA A 51 1.60 -3.72 3.30
CA ALA A 51 0.58 -4.59 3.86
C ALA A 51 -0.75 -3.86 4.19
N ARG A 52 -0.68 -2.60 4.64
CA ARG A 52 -1.86 -1.82 5.03
C ARG A 52 -2.69 -1.36 3.83
N ILE A 53 -2.05 -0.96 2.73
CA ILE A 53 -2.80 -0.55 1.53
C ILE A 53 -3.52 -1.75 0.90
N GLU A 54 -2.88 -2.93 0.91
CA GLU A 54 -3.51 -4.18 0.46
C GLU A 54 -4.64 -4.62 1.41
N GLN A 55 -4.47 -4.44 2.72
CA GLN A 55 -5.53 -4.64 3.70
C GLN A 55 -6.73 -3.72 3.42
N GLU A 56 -6.53 -2.41 3.27
CA GLU A 56 -7.61 -1.43 3.00
C GLU A 56 -8.40 -1.79 1.75
N ARG A 57 -7.74 -2.25 0.67
CA ARG A 57 -8.41 -2.70 -0.56
C ARG A 57 -9.30 -3.91 -0.33
N LYS A 58 -8.85 -4.87 0.47
CA LYS A 58 -9.61 -6.08 0.79
C LYS A 58 -10.77 -5.80 1.74
N GLU A 59 -10.59 -4.86 2.66
CA GLU A 59 -11.63 -4.34 3.54
C GLU A 59 -12.71 -3.60 2.75
N GLU A 60 -12.32 -2.72 1.83
CA GLU A 60 -13.23 -1.97 0.96
C GLU A 60 -14.11 -2.88 0.09
N ALA A 61 -13.57 -4.01 -0.38
CA ALA A 61 -14.33 -4.97 -1.17
C ALA A 61 -15.57 -5.53 -0.44
N ARG A 62 -15.63 -5.40 0.89
CA ARG A 62 -16.81 -5.75 1.71
C ARG A 62 -17.90 -4.68 1.72
N LEU A 63 -17.57 -3.44 1.34
CA LEU A 63 -18.46 -2.29 1.37
C LEU A 63 -18.90 -1.84 -0.03
N LEU A 64 -18.02 -1.95 -1.04
CA LEU A 64 -18.25 -1.40 -2.37
C LEU A 64 -18.15 -2.47 -3.46
N PRO A 65 -19.08 -2.48 -4.44
CA PRO A 65 -19.03 -3.43 -5.55
C PRO A 65 -17.80 -3.19 -6.45
N GLY A 66 -17.32 -4.24 -7.10
CA GLY A 66 -16.11 -4.17 -7.94
C GLY A 66 -16.18 -3.10 -9.04
N ILE A 67 -17.37 -2.85 -9.59
CA ILE A 67 -17.58 -1.87 -10.67
C ILE A 67 -17.24 -0.43 -10.28
N VAL A 68 -17.23 -0.09 -8.98
CA VAL A 68 -16.86 1.24 -8.50
C VAL A 68 -15.45 1.31 -7.89
N ARG A 69 -14.74 0.18 -7.80
CA ARG A 69 -13.39 0.06 -7.23
C ARG A 69 -12.34 -0.03 -8.34
N THR A 70 -12.25 1.02 -9.14
CA THR A 70 -11.42 1.07 -10.35
C THR A 70 -9.98 1.49 -10.12
N ASN A 71 -9.63 1.95 -8.92
CA ASN A 71 -8.25 2.36 -8.63
C ASN A 71 -7.33 1.16 -8.42
N GLU A 72 -6.05 1.33 -8.74
CA GLU A 72 -5.01 0.33 -8.49
C GLU A 72 -4.04 0.78 -7.40
N SER A 73 -3.69 -0.15 -6.49
CA SER A 73 -2.59 0.04 -5.54
C SER A 73 -1.27 -0.16 -6.26
N VAL A 74 -0.41 0.85 -6.19
CA VAL A 74 0.87 0.84 -6.89
C VAL A 74 1.99 1.33 -5.99
N PHE A 75 3.21 0.87 -6.28
CA PHE A 75 4.44 1.32 -5.65
C PHE A 75 5.45 1.79 -6.70
N ASN A 76 6.11 2.92 -6.44
CA ASN A 76 7.10 3.49 -7.35
C ASN A 76 8.49 2.88 -7.08
N VAL A 77 8.90 1.99 -7.96
CA VAL A 77 10.19 1.31 -7.91
C VAL A 77 11.21 2.12 -8.73
N PRO A 78 12.39 2.47 -8.16
CA PRO A 78 13.41 3.20 -8.92
C PRO A 78 13.79 2.44 -10.17
N LYS A 79 13.89 3.15 -11.30
CA LYS A 79 14.28 2.59 -12.62
C LYS A 79 13.32 1.57 -13.24
N LEU A 80 12.41 0.95 -12.47
CA LEU A 80 11.40 0.01 -12.97
C LEU A 80 10.01 0.65 -13.17
N GLY A 81 9.77 1.82 -12.57
CA GLY A 81 8.51 2.53 -12.71
C GLY A 81 7.46 2.07 -11.70
N LYS A 82 6.20 1.95 -12.14
CA LYS A 82 5.07 1.61 -11.27
C LYS A 82 4.89 0.10 -11.21
N SER A 83 4.98 -0.48 -10.02
CA SER A 83 4.64 -1.88 -9.77
C SER A 83 3.24 -1.97 -9.17
N HIS A 84 2.41 -2.89 -9.66
CA HIS A 84 1.08 -3.15 -9.14
C HIS A 84 1.16 -4.06 -7.91
N LEU A 85 0.77 -3.56 -6.75
CA LEU A 85 0.90 -4.29 -5.47
C LEU A 85 -0.03 -5.52 -5.40
N ARG A 86 -1.06 -5.58 -6.24
CA ARG A 86 -1.91 -6.77 -6.38
C ARG A 86 -1.26 -7.89 -7.22
N SER A 87 -0.31 -7.56 -8.08
CA SER A 87 0.31 -8.49 -9.02
C SER A 87 1.50 -9.17 -8.34
N TRP A 88 1.26 -10.32 -7.71
CA TRP A 88 2.30 -11.09 -7.02
C TRP A 88 3.39 -11.63 -7.95
N GLN A 89 3.19 -11.55 -9.27
CA GLN A 89 4.22 -11.82 -10.26
C GLN A 89 5.29 -10.72 -10.32
N ASP A 90 4.95 -9.50 -9.91
CA ASP A 90 5.82 -8.32 -10.03
C ASP A 90 6.68 -8.11 -8.79
N HIS A 91 6.35 -8.77 -7.67
CA HIS A 91 7.09 -8.68 -6.42
C HIS A 91 6.75 -9.80 -5.44
N GLU A 92 7.67 -10.07 -4.53
CA GLU A 92 7.50 -11.03 -3.44
C GLU A 92 8.09 -10.52 -2.12
N VAL A 93 7.64 -11.07 -0.99
CA VAL A 93 8.27 -10.87 0.31
C VAL A 93 9.30 -11.98 0.52
N ILE A 94 10.57 -11.60 0.62
CA ILE A 94 11.68 -12.53 0.78
C ILE A 94 12.14 -12.67 2.24
N MET A 95 11.79 -11.72 3.11
CA MET A 95 12.17 -11.72 4.52
C MET A 95 11.22 -10.90 5.39
N ILE A 96 11.03 -11.35 6.63
CA ILE A 96 10.38 -10.60 7.71
C ILE A 96 11.42 -10.36 8.81
N LEU A 97 11.64 -9.10 9.17
CA LEU A 97 12.59 -8.70 10.20
C LEU A 97 11.94 -8.79 11.60
N LYS A 98 12.77 -8.75 12.64
CA LYS A 98 12.35 -8.88 14.06
C LYS A 98 11.33 -7.83 14.52
N ASP A 99 11.33 -6.67 13.89
CA ASP A 99 10.42 -5.55 14.14
C ASP A 99 9.15 -5.63 13.27
N GLY A 100 8.98 -6.69 12.49
CA GLY A 100 7.86 -6.86 11.56
C GLY A 100 7.98 -6.04 10.28
N SER A 101 9.10 -5.37 10.04
CA SER A 101 9.43 -4.81 8.72
C SER A 101 9.57 -5.94 7.70
N ARG A 102 9.25 -5.67 6.45
CA ARG A 102 9.31 -6.67 5.37
C ARG A 102 10.30 -6.26 4.31
N VAL A 103 11.05 -7.23 3.81
CA VAL A 103 11.92 -7.05 2.66
C VAL A 103 11.19 -7.58 1.44
N TYR A 104 10.88 -6.66 0.53
CA TYR A 104 10.26 -6.92 -0.75
C TYR A 104 11.33 -7.00 -1.83
N ARG A 105 11.18 -7.96 -2.74
CA ARG A 105 11.91 -8.04 -4.00
C ARG A 105 10.96 -7.70 -5.12
N PHE A 106 11.26 -6.65 -5.89
CA PHE A 106 10.50 -6.24 -7.06
C PHE A 106 11.22 -6.65 -8.33
N TYR A 107 10.48 -7.29 -9.23
CA TYR A 107 10.97 -7.81 -10.50
C TYR A 107 10.87 -6.77 -11.62
N PRO A 108 11.96 -6.51 -12.37
CA PRO A 108 11.90 -5.81 -13.65
C PRO A 108 11.05 -6.62 -14.64
N TRP A 109 10.24 -5.97 -15.49
CA TRP A 109 9.54 -6.72 -16.54
C TRP A 109 10.54 -7.33 -17.53
N GLU A 110 11.66 -6.63 -17.76
CA GLU A 110 12.76 -7.06 -18.62
C GLU A 110 13.51 -8.27 -18.06
N SER A 111 13.35 -8.61 -16.77
CA SER A 111 14.05 -9.74 -16.13
C SER A 111 13.67 -11.10 -16.74
N MET A 112 12.53 -11.17 -17.45
CA MET A 112 12.12 -12.34 -18.23
C MET A 112 12.91 -12.53 -19.53
N LEU A 113 13.67 -11.52 -19.97
CA LEU A 113 14.40 -11.51 -21.25
C LEU A 113 15.91 -11.26 -21.06
N LEU A 114 16.31 -10.56 -19.99
CA LEU A 114 17.69 -10.17 -19.70
C LEU A 114 18.00 -10.33 -18.21
N LEU A 115 19.25 -10.64 -17.86
CA LEU A 115 19.73 -10.61 -16.48
C LEU A 115 19.83 -9.15 -16.01
N ILE A 116 18.79 -8.68 -15.32
CA ILE A 116 18.73 -7.36 -14.69
C ILE A 116 18.57 -7.55 -13.19
N GLU A 117 19.24 -6.67 -12.42
CA GLU A 117 19.16 -6.70 -10.96
C GLU A 117 17.75 -6.34 -10.47
N ASP A 118 17.24 -7.15 -9.55
CA ASP A 118 15.98 -6.87 -8.86
C ASP A 118 16.13 -5.69 -7.90
N TYR A 119 15.00 -5.08 -7.57
CA TYR A 119 14.98 -4.03 -6.57
C TYR A 119 14.55 -4.57 -5.20
N LEU A 120 15.48 -4.55 -4.24
CA LEU A 120 15.20 -4.86 -2.85
C LEU A 120 14.73 -3.60 -2.10
N TYR A 121 13.61 -3.72 -1.40
CA TYR A 121 13.02 -2.65 -0.59
C TYR A 121 12.71 -3.16 0.81
N THR A 122 13.29 -2.51 1.82
CA THR A 122 12.88 -2.73 3.21
C THR A 122 11.80 -1.72 3.57
N ASP A 123 10.62 -2.24 3.86
CA ASP A 123 9.46 -1.43 4.21
C ASP A 123 9.47 -1.00 5.68
N VAL A 124 8.58 -0.08 6.04
CA VAL A 124 8.42 0.35 7.43
C VAL A 124 7.85 -0.76 8.32
N SER A 125 8.23 -0.76 9.59
CA SER A 125 7.79 -1.73 10.59
C SER A 125 6.28 -1.73 10.77
N ILE A 126 5.66 -2.90 10.59
CA ILE A 126 4.24 -3.12 10.92
C ILE A 126 4.03 -2.93 12.42
N TYR A 127 4.96 -3.38 13.27
CA TYR A 127 4.85 -3.22 14.72
C TYR A 127 4.83 -1.75 15.14
N SER A 128 5.76 -0.94 14.63
CA SER A 128 5.81 0.50 14.91
C SER A 128 4.57 1.23 14.38
N TYR A 129 4.06 0.83 13.20
CA TYR A 129 2.82 1.35 12.65
C TYR A 129 1.61 1.07 13.57
N LEU A 130 1.45 -0.18 14.03
CA LEU A 130 0.35 -0.57 14.92
C LEU A 130 0.43 0.14 16.28
N LYS A 131 1.63 0.30 16.85
CA LYS A 131 1.85 1.10 18.06
C LYS A 131 1.46 2.56 17.87
N ARG A 132 1.76 3.13 16.70
CA ARG A 132 1.39 4.52 16.42
C ARG A 132 -0.12 4.68 16.31
N LEU A 133 -0.80 3.74 15.65
CA LEU A 133 -2.27 3.70 15.63
C LEU A 133 -2.86 3.65 17.05
N GLU A 134 -2.32 2.78 17.91
CA GLU A 134 -2.74 2.67 19.31
C GLU A 134 -2.58 4.00 20.07
N ASN A 135 -1.42 4.65 19.93
CA ASN A 135 -1.14 5.93 20.56
C ASN A 135 -2.06 7.05 20.06
N ASP A 136 -2.50 6.99 18.81
CA ASP A 136 -3.45 7.93 18.22
C ASP A 136 -4.93 7.55 18.51
N GLY A 137 -5.17 6.51 19.29
CA GLY A 137 -6.49 6.10 19.77
C GLY A 137 -7.25 5.12 18.88
N GLU A 138 -6.60 4.56 17.86
CA GLU A 138 -7.20 3.54 16.99
C GLU A 138 -7.18 2.15 17.65
N ASP A 139 -8.25 1.39 17.45
CA ASP A 139 -8.38 0.01 17.95
C ASP A 139 -7.58 -0.96 17.06
N VAL A 140 -6.40 -1.34 17.54
CA VAL A 140 -5.42 -2.19 16.83
C VAL A 140 -5.99 -3.56 16.44
N GLU A 141 -6.96 -4.10 17.19
CA GLU A 141 -7.57 -5.40 16.86
C GLU A 141 -8.25 -5.38 15.49
N LYS A 142 -8.80 -4.22 15.09
CA LYS A 142 -9.39 -4.04 13.76
C LYS A 142 -8.37 -4.13 12.63
N TYR A 143 -7.08 -3.96 12.93
CA TYR A 143 -5.97 -3.95 11.98
C TYR A 143 -5.14 -5.24 12.02
N LYS A 144 -5.35 -6.15 12.98
CA LYS A 144 -4.47 -7.33 13.17
C LYS A 144 -4.29 -8.22 11.94
N SER A 145 -5.25 -8.20 11.00
CA SER A 145 -5.14 -8.95 9.76
C SER A 145 -4.02 -8.44 8.83
N ILE A 146 -3.43 -7.28 9.10
CA ILE A 146 -2.35 -6.65 8.33
C ILE A 146 -1.19 -7.62 8.06
N TRP A 147 -0.91 -8.54 9.00
CA TRP A 147 0.16 -9.52 8.88
C TRP A 147 -0.04 -10.54 7.74
N PHE A 148 -1.25 -10.69 7.21
CA PHE A 148 -1.61 -11.67 6.18
C PHE A 148 -1.73 -11.11 4.75
N TYR A 149 -1.51 -9.81 4.57
CA TYR A 149 -1.46 -9.19 3.24
C TYR A 149 -0.02 -9.01 2.87
N PHE A 150 0.39 -9.33 1.63
CA PHE A 150 1.77 -9.23 1.15
C PHE A 150 1.78 -8.42 -0.14
#